data_AF-A0A0W8E6U9-F1
#
_entry.id   AF-A0A0W8E6U9-F1
#
_cell.length_a   1.000
_cell.length_b   1.000
_cell.length_c   1.000
_cell.angle_alpha   90.00
_cell.angle_beta   90.00
_cell.angle_gamma   90.00
#
_symmetry.space_group_name_H-M   'P 1'
#
loop_
_entity.id
_entity.type
_entity.pdbx_description
1 polymer ?
#
loop_
_entity_poly.entity_id
_entity_poly.type
_entity_poly.pdbx_seq_one_letter_code
_entity_poly.pdbx_strand_id
1 'polypeptide(L)'
;MTELQKIFLLGVCVYYVFKGSLYVTLYVALIIVERHARLRHKKIKMMLRKKRADEQERWKVAYNLYEKQKDNPATKPLGLSELVTNPNSFTAYSNAKYCL
;
A
#
# COMPACT_ATOMS: atom_id res chain seq x y z
N MET A 1 4.49 49.23 -46.39
CA MET A 1 4.81 48.69 -45.06
C MET A 1 6.11 49.34 -44.60
N THR A 2 6.09 50.06 -43.48
CA THR A 2 7.28 50.80 -43.01
C THR A 2 8.33 49.84 -42.43
N GLU A 3 9.62 50.20 -42.51
CA GLU A 3 10.73 49.42 -41.95
C GLU A 3 10.51 49.09 -40.46
N LEU A 4 10.03 50.07 -39.69
CA LEU A 4 9.67 49.92 -38.27
C LEU A 4 8.57 48.87 -38.04
N GLN A 5 7.54 48.82 -38.90
CA GLN A 5 6.48 47.82 -38.78
C GLN A 5 6.98 46.39 -39.03
N LYS A 6 7.92 46.21 -39.96
CA LYS A 6 8.49 44.88 -40.25
C LYS A 6 9.30 44.34 -39.07
N ILE A 7 10.14 45.19 -38.47
CA ILE A 7 10.96 44.81 -37.30
C ILE A 7 10.07 44.48 -36.10
N PHE A 8 9.03 45.29 -35.87
CA PHE A 8 8.06 45.02 -34.82
C PHE A 8 7.33 43.68 -35.01
N LEU A 9 6.86 43.38 -36.22
CA LEU A 9 6.18 42.12 -36.52
C LEU A 9 7.10 40.91 -36.33
N LEU A 10 8.35 41.00 -36.76
CA LEU A 10 9.33 39.93 -36.55
C LEU A 10 9.63 39.72 -35.06
N GLY A 11 9.81 40.79 -34.29
CA GLY A 11 10.03 40.70 -32.85
C GLY A 11 8.87 40.04 -32.13
N VAL A 12 7.63 40.43 -32.44
CA VAL A 12 6.42 39.82 -31.88
C VAL A 12 6.27 38.36 -32.31
N CYS A 13 6.58 38.03 -33.56
CA CYS A 13 6.56 36.67 -34.06
C CYS A 13 7.55 35.77 -33.30
N VAL A 14 8.81 36.19 -33.17
CA VAL A 14 9.84 35.45 -32.41
C VAL A 14 9.44 35.31 -30.94
N TYR A 15 8.89 36.36 -30.34
CA TYR A 15 8.40 36.32 -28.96
C TYR A 15 7.34 35.24 -28.77
N TYR A 16 6.35 35.15 -29.66
CA TYR A 16 5.31 34.12 -29.57
C TYR A 16 5.82 32.72 -29.87
N VAL A 17 6.78 32.56 -30.80
CA VAL A 17 7.42 31.26 -31.07
C VAL A 17 8.17 30.76 -29.83
N PHE A 18 8.94 31.63 -29.17
CA PHE A 18 9.68 31.27 -27.97
C PHE A 18 8.76 30.99 -26.79
N LYS A 19 7.70 31.78 -26.64
CA LYS A 19 6.67 31.54 -25.62
C LYS A 19 5.95 30.20 -25.86
N GLY A 20 5.63 29.88 -27.12
CA GLY A 20 5.03 28.61 -27.51
C GLY A 20 5.94 27.42 -27.24
N SER A 21 7.22 27.51 -27.61
CA SER A 21 8.19 26.43 -27.37
C SER A 21 8.39 26.16 -25.88
N LEU A 22 8.35 27.20 -25.04
CA LEU A 22 8.43 27.07 -23.60
C LEU A 22 7.24 26.27 -23.02
N TYR A 23 6.02 26.50 -23.50
CA TYR A 23 4.87 25.71 -23.08
C TYR A 23 4.96 24.25 -23.55
N VAL A 24 5.41 24.02 -24.78
CA VAL A 24 5.57 22.66 -25.32
C VAL A 24 6.62 21.87 -24.53
N THR A 25 7.75 22.49 -24.20
CA THR A 25 8.81 21.83 -23.41
C THR A 25 8.34 21.48 -21.99
N LEU A 26 7.63 22.39 -21.32
CA LEU A 26 6.99 22.13 -20.02
C LEU A 26 5.98 20.97 -20.11
N TYR A 27 5.16 20.94 -21.15
CA TYR A 27 4.18 19.88 -21.35
C TYR A 27 4.83 18.51 -21.52
N VAL A 28 5.89 18.42 -22.34
CA VAL A 28 6.66 17.18 -22.51
C VAL A 28 7.32 16.75 -21.20
N ALA A 29 7.93 17.69 -20.46
CA ALA A 29 8.52 17.40 -19.17
C ALA A 29 7.49 16.82 -18.19
N LEU A 30 6.27 17.39 -18.16
CA LEU A 30 5.18 16.90 -17.33
C LEU A 30 4.80 15.45 -17.66
N ILE A 31 4.67 15.13 -18.95
CA ILE A 31 4.36 13.76 -19.41
C ILE A 31 5.44 12.76 -18.94
N ILE A 32 6.71 13.14 -19.02
CA ILE A 32 7.83 12.29 -18.59
C ILE A 32 7.74 12.05 -17.08
N VAL A 33 7.51 13.10 -16.28
CA VAL A 33 7.38 13.01 -14.82
C VAL A 33 6.21 12.13 -14.43
N GLU A 34 5.03 12.31 -15.05
CA GLU A 34 3.87 11.46 -14.79
C GLU A 34 4.14 9.99 -15.11
N ARG A 35 4.79 9.72 -16.26
CA ARG A 35 5.13 8.36 -16.67
C ARG A 35 6.07 7.73 -15.65
N HIS A 36 7.06 8.48 -15.18
CA HIS A 36 7.99 8.02 -14.15
C HIS A 36 7.27 7.73 -12.82
N ALA A 37 6.38 8.62 -12.38
CA ALA A 37 5.58 8.45 -11.17
C ALA A 37 4.69 7.19 -11.26
N ARG A 38 4.00 6.97 -12.40
CA ARG A 38 3.19 5.78 -12.64
C ARG A 38 4.02 4.49 -12.57
N LEU A 39 5.22 4.48 -13.16
CA LEU A 39 6.13 3.33 -13.11
C LEU A 39 6.60 3.05 -11.69
N ARG A 40 7.00 4.08 -10.93
CA ARG A 40 7.41 3.94 -9.52
C ARG A 40 6.26 3.38 -8.67
N HIS A 41 5.06 3.90 -8.85
CA HIS A 41 3.88 3.42 -8.13
C HIS A 41 3.56 1.95 -8.46
N LYS A 42 3.64 1.56 -9.74
CA LYS A 42 3.48 0.15 -10.15
C LYS A 42 4.51 -0.76 -9.49
N LYS A 43 5.78 -0.37 -9.44
CA LYS A 43 6.85 -1.15 -8.78
C LYS A 43 6.55 -1.35 -7.29
N ILE A 44 6.21 -0.29 -6.56
CA ILE A 44 5.88 -0.37 -5.13
C ILE A 44 4.67 -1.27 -4.90
N LYS A 45 3.62 -1.12 -5.70
CA LYS A 45 2.41 -1.96 -5.60
C LYS A 45 2.71 -3.44 -5.82
N MET A 46 3.56 -3.78 -6.79
CA MET A 46 3.99 -5.16 -7.02
C MET A 46 4.79 -5.71 -5.84
N MET A 47 5.74 -4.94 -5.30
CA MET A 47 6.51 -5.35 -4.11
C MET A 47 5.61 -5.57 -2.90
N LEU A 48 4.66 -4.68 -2.63
CA LEU A 48 3.71 -4.83 -1.52
C LEU A 48 2.82 -6.05 -1.69
N ARG A 49 2.33 -6.33 -2.92
CA ARG A 49 1.55 -7.53 -3.20
C ARG A 49 2.35 -8.80 -2.95
N LYS A 50 3.59 -8.85 -3.42
CA LYS A 50 4.49 -9.96 -3.18
C LYS A 50 4.73 -10.17 -1.68
N LYS A 51 5.06 -9.09 -0.95
CA LYS A 51 5.28 -9.14 0.49
C LYS A 51 4.05 -9.66 1.25
N ARG A 52 2.83 -9.23 0.87
CA ARG A 52 1.60 -9.75 1.47
C ARG A 52 1.36 -11.22 1.17
N ALA A 53 1.66 -11.68 -0.05
CA ALA A 53 1.55 -13.09 -0.40
C ALA A 53 2.55 -13.93 0.43
N ASP A 54 3.80 -13.49 0.52
CA ASP A 54 4.84 -14.15 1.32
C ASP A 54 4.45 -14.18 2.82
N GLU A 55 3.87 -13.09 3.34
CA GLU A 55 3.32 -13.05 4.70
C GLU A 55 2.17 -14.03 4.87
N GLN A 56 1.19 -14.07 3.95
CA GLN A 56 0.09 -15.02 4.00
C GLN A 56 0.58 -16.48 4.04
N GLU A 57 1.60 -16.82 3.26
CA GLU A 57 2.19 -18.16 3.29
C GLU A 57 2.88 -18.46 4.63
N ARG A 58 3.68 -17.51 5.15
CA ARG A 58 4.36 -17.66 6.46
C ARG A 58 3.38 -17.81 7.61
N TRP A 59 2.31 -17.02 7.61
CA TRP A 59 1.32 -17.01 8.67
C TRP A 59 0.19 -18.04 8.46
N LYS A 60 0.18 -18.77 7.34
CA LYS A 60 -0.86 -19.76 6.99
C LYS A 60 -1.11 -20.76 8.11
N VAL A 61 -0.04 -21.28 8.73
CA VAL A 61 -0.16 -22.24 9.83
C VAL A 61 -0.77 -21.59 11.06
N ALA A 62 -0.32 -20.39 11.44
CA ALA A 62 -0.84 -19.66 12.59
C ALA A 62 -2.32 -19.28 12.40
N TYR A 63 -2.71 -18.84 11.20
CA TYR A 63 -4.11 -18.56 10.85
C TYR A 63 -4.96 -19.83 10.87
N ASN A 64 -4.48 -20.93 10.30
CA ASN A 64 -5.21 -22.20 10.34
C ASN A 64 -5.40 -22.70 11.78
N LEU A 65 -4.41 -22.52 12.66
CA LEU A 65 -4.53 -22.85 14.09
C LEU A 65 -5.55 -21.94 14.79
N TYR A 66 -5.54 -20.64 14.48
CA TYR A 66 -6.50 -19.68 15.01
C TYR A 66 -7.93 -19.96 14.54
N GLU A 67 -8.15 -20.24 13.25
CA GLU A 67 -9.47 -20.60 12.71
C GLU A 67 -10.00 -21.89 13.33
N LYS A 68 -9.17 -22.93 13.44
CA LYS A 68 -9.54 -24.16 14.15
C LYS A 68 -9.88 -23.92 15.62
N GLN A 69 -9.23 -22.96 16.27
CA GLN A 69 -9.54 -22.57 17.64
C GLN A 69 -10.81 -21.72 17.75
N LYS A 70 -11.20 -21.00 16.69
CA LYS A 70 -12.41 -20.18 16.61
C LYS A 70 -13.67 -21.01 16.30
N ASP A 71 -13.52 -22.06 15.49
CA ASP A 71 -14.61 -22.99 15.15
C ASP A 71 -14.92 -23.99 16.27
N ASN A 72 -13.95 -24.23 17.16
CA ASN A 72 -14.29 -24.66 18.51
C ASN A 72 -14.89 -23.45 19.23
N PRO A 73 -16.15 -23.48 19.68
CA PRO A 73 -16.66 -22.41 20.53
C PRO A 73 -15.70 -22.35 21.71
N ALA A 74 -14.92 -21.27 21.82
CA ALA A 74 -14.07 -21.05 22.97
C ALA A 74 -15.00 -21.16 24.17
N THR A 75 -14.90 -22.28 24.90
CA THR A 75 -15.56 -22.46 26.17
C THR A 75 -15.20 -21.20 26.92
N LYS A 76 -16.21 -20.36 27.24
CA LYS A 76 -15.99 -19.17 28.05
C LYS A 76 -15.07 -19.59 29.19
N PRO A 77 -13.97 -18.86 29.47
CA PRO A 77 -13.07 -19.26 30.53
C PRO A 77 -13.94 -19.47 31.78
N LEU A 78 -13.97 -20.71 32.27
CA LEU A 78 -14.80 -21.12 33.41
C LEU A 78 -14.53 -20.15 34.56
N GLY A 79 -15.59 -19.72 35.25
CA GLY A 79 -15.43 -18.86 36.40
C GLY A 79 -14.58 -19.56 37.47
N LEU A 80 -13.81 -18.81 38.26
CA LEU A 80 -12.90 -19.37 39.28
C LEU A 80 -13.61 -20.38 40.22
N SER A 81 -14.89 -20.15 40.49
CA SER A 81 -15.76 -21.01 41.30
C SER A 81 -16.07 -22.38 40.66
N GLU A 82 -16.17 -22.46 39.34
CA GLU A 82 -16.44 -23.69 38.58
C GLU A 82 -15.19 -24.55 38.41
N LEU A 83 -14.00 -23.92 38.47
CA LEU A 83 -12.71 -24.61 38.39
C LEU A 83 -12.39 -25.41 39.66
N VAL A 84 -12.77 -24.89 40.84
CA VAL A 84 -12.52 -25.54 42.14
C VAL A 84 -13.40 -26.78 42.35
N THR A 85 -14.58 -26.82 41.71
CA THR A 85 -15.56 -27.91 41.86
C THR A 85 -15.48 -28.98 40.77
N ASN A 86 -14.70 -28.76 39.71
CA ASN A 86 -14.57 -29.72 38.62
C ASN A 86 -13.41 -30.73 38.88
N PRO A 87 -13.66 -32.04 38.96
CA PRO A 87 -12.62 -33.05 39.19
C PRO A 87 -11.63 -33.20 38.03
N ASN A 88 -11.96 -32.72 36.83
CA ASN A 88 -11.10 -32.70 35.65
C ASN A 88 -10.42 -31.34 35.41
N SER A 89 -10.43 -30.44 36.39
CA SER A 89 -9.87 -29.08 36.30
C SER A 89 -8.36 -29.06 36.00
N PHE A 90 -7.61 -30.06 36.46
CA PHE A 90 -6.16 -30.13 36.26
C PHE A 90 -5.74 -30.36 34.80
N THR A 91 -6.55 -31.03 33.98
CA THR A 91 -6.23 -31.28 32.56
C THR A 91 -6.64 -30.12 31.64
N ALA A 92 -7.55 -29.25 32.09
CA ALA A 92 -8.00 -28.08 31.33
C ALA A 92 -6.90 -27.02 31.14
N TYR A 93 -5.87 -27.01 32.01
CA TYR A 93 -4.76 -26.06 31.96
C TYR A 93 -3.58 -26.51 31.08
N SER A 94 -3.60 -27.70 30.47
CA SER A 94 -2.48 -28.11 29.59
C SER A 94 -2.40 -27.32 28.28
N ASN A 95 -3.43 -26.52 27.96
CA ASN A 95 -3.44 -25.54 26.88
C ASN A 95 -3.24 -24.09 27.37
N ALA A 96 -2.61 -23.90 28.54
CA ALA A 96 -2.11 -22.60 28.97
C ALA A 96 -0.92 -22.19 28.10
N LYS A 97 -1.23 -21.37 27.10
CA LYS A 97 -0.32 -20.65 26.21
C LYS A 97 0.84 -20.02 27.02
N TYR A 98 2.05 -20.54 26.87
CA TYR A 98 3.26 -19.88 27.37
C TYR A 98 3.40 -18.53 26.66
N CYS A 99 3.23 -17.45 27.42
CA CYS A 99 3.63 -16.10 27.05
C CYS A 99 4.99 -15.88 27.71
N LEU A 100 6.06 -15.92 26.92
CA LEU A 100 7.40 -15.42 27.26
C LEU A 100 7.78 -14.42 26.18
#